data_AF-A0A9X3MKB0-F1
#
_entry.id   AF-A0A9X3MKB0-F1
#
_cell.length_a   1.000
_cell.length_b   1.000
_cell.length_c   1.000
_cell.angle_alpha   90.00
_cell.angle_beta   90.00
_cell.angle_gamma   90.00
#
_symmetry.space_group_name_H-M   'P 1'
#
loop_
_entity.id
_entity.type
_entity.pdbx_description
1 polymer ?
#
loop_
_entity_poly.entity_id
_entity_poly.type
_entity_poly.pdbx_seq_one_letter_code
_entity_poly.pdbx_strand_id
1 'polypeptide(L)'
;MSTIQINSQHRGNLDLADIQNIKTNAKEGDTVKFGSVFGKEYSVTKNSDGDVTLKQKENRSFFNRFFSKADSSKNGDLKLNQMNQQLHKKEGSGNVKVLTLTYNQANQKMPEDTKNYFQNLIQKGDYDVVLFAEQESKLLANDLELDGMNLLSQNKMKVMTKGLGEGVSYTSMSVFAKDGVDINVKKESEYRHGIGGRNMEFFMGITGNKGGVKTALEINGQALNVISAHLDSNKEVKREFEGNKLMEGIKPNEEVLITGDLNEREKRIAEGSDVMYDPVAHDDTHLAKHGFKFKPLNSHTYMQLDKHTGNIKQKEGRDRPDFGELDNTGLTNKTGNLQNHETSVITEGFENISDHKPVQSTFEVRGFSQKLIENAQTHTAADFKNEAAYLKPGTDPAKATFEDVTSANQARLGLENLSSDEQAFVKENFASFIIGKDAIFSQLTSGFMEEMGQLHTANLTTGQLQTQQIALSEKYEQLSDKVNAQFNQQFVANL
;
A
#
# COMPACT_ATOMS: atom_id res chain seq x y z
N MET A 1 -21.31 -0.03 -32.61
CA MET A 1 -19.84 -0.08 -32.62
C MET A 1 -19.32 1.16 -33.28
N SER A 2 -18.96 2.14 -32.46
CA SER A 2 -18.29 3.38 -32.85
C SER A 2 -16.78 3.17 -32.87
N THR A 3 -16.07 3.97 -33.66
CA THR A 3 -14.61 4.10 -33.54
C THR A 3 -14.29 5.41 -32.86
N ILE A 4 -13.57 5.35 -31.74
CA ILE A 4 -13.00 6.51 -31.05
C ILE A 4 -11.56 6.66 -31.53
N GLN A 5 -11.26 7.78 -32.17
CA GLN A 5 -9.91 8.03 -32.70
C GLN A 5 -9.18 9.01 -31.80
N ILE A 6 -7.99 8.59 -31.35
CA ILE A 6 -7.16 9.35 -30.43
C ILE A 6 -5.92 9.80 -31.19
N ASN A 7 -5.81 11.11 -31.36
CA ASN A 7 -4.71 11.75 -32.06
C ASN A 7 -3.53 11.98 -31.10
N SER A 8 -2.99 10.92 -30.49
CA SER A 8 -1.75 11.04 -29.73
C SER A 8 -0.56 11.02 -30.71
N GLN A 9 0.19 12.12 -30.80
CA GLN A 9 1.42 12.18 -31.64
C GLN A 9 2.57 11.36 -31.03
N HIS A 10 2.44 10.90 -29.79
CA HIS A 10 3.45 10.09 -29.11
C HIS A 10 2.96 8.65 -28.90
N ARG A 11 3.88 7.71 -29.07
CA ARG A 11 3.68 6.26 -29.05
C ARG A 11 3.07 5.80 -27.71
N GLY A 12 1.73 5.71 -27.64
CA GLY A 12 1.03 4.93 -26.61
C GLY A 12 0.62 5.64 -25.32
N ASN A 13 0.76 6.97 -25.22
CA ASN A 13 0.28 7.71 -24.06
C ASN A 13 -1.08 8.36 -24.37
N LEU A 14 -2.13 7.94 -23.65
CA LEU A 14 -3.40 8.67 -23.55
C LEU A 14 -3.18 9.91 -22.69
N ASP A 15 -3.82 11.03 -22.99
CA ASP A 15 -3.94 12.12 -22.02
C ASP A 15 -5.21 11.95 -21.15
N LEU A 16 -5.37 12.78 -20.12
CA LEU A 16 -6.51 12.68 -19.20
C LEU A 16 -7.85 12.94 -19.90
N ALA A 17 -7.87 13.84 -20.90
CA ALA A 17 -9.07 14.14 -21.65
C ALA A 17 -9.49 12.94 -22.50
N ASP A 18 -8.52 12.24 -23.09
CA ASP A 18 -8.72 11.01 -23.85
C ASP A 18 -9.23 9.87 -22.96
N ILE A 19 -8.65 9.67 -21.77
CA ILE A 19 -9.09 8.65 -20.81
C ILE A 19 -10.52 8.90 -20.35
N GLN A 20 -10.84 10.15 -19.98
CA GLN A 20 -12.19 10.52 -19.55
C GLN A 20 -13.19 10.37 -20.68
N ASN A 21 -12.83 10.79 -21.89
CA ASN A 21 -13.67 10.59 -23.08
C ASN A 21 -13.96 9.10 -23.32
N ILE A 22 -12.98 8.20 -23.17
CA ILE A 22 -13.20 6.75 -23.28
C ILE A 22 -14.13 6.25 -22.16
N LYS A 23 -13.89 6.64 -20.90
CA LYS A 23 -14.72 6.18 -19.76
C LYS A 23 -16.18 6.60 -19.91
N THR A 24 -16.40 7.88 -20.24
CA THR A 24 -17.74 8.47 -20.32
C THR A 24 -18.47 8.05 -21.59
N ASN A 25 -17.79 8.03 -22.74
CA ASN A 25 -18.47 7.94 -24.03
C ASN A 25 -18.34 6.59 -24.74
N ALA A 26 -17.37 5.74 -24.37
CA ALA A 26 -17.20 4.44 -25.03
C ALA A 26 -18.22 3.40 -24.54
N LYS A 27 -18.77 2.61 -25.47
CA LYS A 27 -19.64 1.46 -25.17
C LYS A 27 -18.87 0.16 -25.31
N GLU A 28 -19.35 -0.89 -24.64
CA GLU A 28 -18.79 -2.23 -24.82
C GLU A 28 -18.81 -2.62 -26.30
N GLY A 29 -17.69 -3.15 -26.80
CA GLY A 29 -17.49 -3.50 -28.21
C GLY A 29 -17.07 -2.33 -29.11
N ASP A 30 -17.01 -1.09 -28.62
CA ASP A 30 -16.44 0.03 -29.38
C ASP A 30 -14.93 -0.17 -29.63
N THR A 31 -14.42 0.48 -30.67
CA THR A 31 -13.01 0.37 -31.06
C THR A 31 -12.28 1.68 -30.79
N VAL A 32 -11.18 1.62 -30.04
CA VAL A 32 -10.27 2.75 -29.81
C VAL A 32 -9.05 2.59 -30.72
N LYS A 33 -8.71 3.64 -31.48
CA LYS A 33 -7.52 3.67 -32.35
C LYS A 33 -6.57 4.77 -31.92
N PHE A 34 -5.29 4.43 -31.85
CA PHE A 34 -4.20 5.33 -31.47
C PHE A 34 -3.37 5.74 -32.69
N GLY A 35 -3.35 7.03 -33.02
CA GLY A 35 -2.49 7.59 -34.08
C GLY A 35 -2.95 7.36 -35.53
N SER A 36 -2.21 7.90 -36.50
CA SER A 36 -2.62 8.01 -37.92
C SER A 36 -2.71 6.65 -38.63
N VAL A 37 -3.85 6.39 -39.30
CA VAL A 37 -4.24 5.41 -40.36
C VAL A 37 -3.80 3.92 -40.23
N PHE A 38 -2.70 3.62 -39.56
CA PHE A 38 -2.14 2.28 -39.29
C PHE A 38 -1.99 1.97 -37.78
N GLY A 39 -2.65 2.77 -36.93
CA GLY A 39 -2.63 2.60 -35.47
C GLY A 39 -3.17 1.26 -34.99
N LYS A 40 -2.62 0.75 -33.88
CA LYS A 40 -3.14 -0.44 -33.19
C LYS A 40 -4.60 -0.18 -32.77
N GLU A 41 -5.48 -1.13 -33.05
CA GLU A 41 -6.89 -1.06 -32.66
C GLU A 41 -7.12 -1.84 -31.37
N TYR A 42 -7.96 -1.30 -30.49
CA TYR A 42 -8.34 -1.93 -29.23
C TYR A 42 -9.85 -2.00 -29.13
N SER A 43 -10.41 -3.13 -28.71
CA SER A 43 -11.82 -3.24 -28.35
C SER A 43 -12.03 -2.87 -26.90
N VAL A 44 -13.06 -2.08 -26.64
CA VAL A 44 -13.51 -1.70 -25.30
C VAL A 44 -14.28 -2.85 -24.68
N THR A 45 -13.83 -3.33 -23.53
CA THR A 45 -14.57 -4.24 -22.66
C THR A 45 -14.97 -3.49 -21.40
N LYS A 46 -16.24 -3.56 -21.02
CA LYS A 46 -16.72 -3.06 -19.74
C LYS A 46 -16.99 -4.25 -18.83
N ASN A 47 -16.32 -4.31 -17.68
CA ASN A 47 -16.59 -5.34 -16.70
C ASN A 47 -17.86 -5.01 -15.91
N SER A 48 -18.45 -6.01 -15.26
CA SER A 48 -19.62 -5.86 -14.37
C SER A 48 -19.43 -4.81 -13.27
N ASP A 49 -18.16 -4.52 -12.96
CA ASP A 49 -17.74 -3.65 -11.86
C ASP A 49 -17.46 -2.20 -12.36
N GLY A 50 -17.87 -1.86 -13.60
CA GLY A 50 -17.71 -0.53 -14.19
C GLY A 50 -16.33 -0.26 -14.81
N ASP A 51 -15.36 -1.14 -14.59
CA ASP A 51 -14.01 -1.03 -15.13
C ASP A 51 -13.96 -1.15 -16.65
N VAL A 52 -13.27 -0.19 -17.30
CA VAL A 52 -13.04 -0.17 -18.74
C VAL A 52 -11.66 -0.73 -19.07
N THR A 53 -11.63 -1.82 -19.84
CA THR A 53 -10.41 -2.47 -20.33
C THR A 53 -10.31 -2.34 -21.84
N LEU A 54 -9.12 -2.03 -22.36
CA LEU A 54 -8.85 -1.99 -23.79
C LEU A 54 -8.07 -3.23 -24.20
N LYS A 55 -8.72 -4.11 -24.97
CA LYS A 55 -8.13 -5.35 -25.47
C LYS A 55 -7.66 -5.16 -26.91
N GLN A 56 -6.37 -5.38 -27.17
CA GLN A 56 -5.83 -5.19 -28.52
C GLN A 56 -6.49 -6.17 -29.50
N LYS A 57 -7.04 -5.65 -30.61
CA LYS A 57 -7.52 -6.47 -31.72
C LYS A 57 -6.34 -7.11 -32.44
N GLU A 58 -6.48 -8.37 -32.81
CA GLU A 58 -5.48 -9.08 -33.62
C GLU A 58 -5.28 -8.34 -34.95
N ASN A 59 -4.05 -7.86 -35.16
CA ASN A 59 -3.73 -7.09 -36.36
C ASN A 59 -3.48 -8.07 -37.52
N ARG A 60 -4.48 -8.29 -38.38
CA ARG A 60 -4.30 -9.03 -39.65
C ARG A 60 -3.61 -8.15 -40.69
N SER A 61 -2.34 -7.80 -40.44
CA SER A 61 -1.50 -7.12 -41.42
C SER A 61 -0.94 -8.13 -42.44
N PHE A 62 -1.03 -7.75 -43.73
CA PHE A 62 -0.57 -8.46 -44.93
C PHE A 62 0.89 -8.97 -44.85
N PHE A 63 1.72 -8.40 -43.97
CA PHE A 63 3.14 -8.77 -43.78
C PHE A 63 3.38 -10.07 -42.98
N ASN A 64 2.37 -10.62 -42.27
CA ASN A 64 2.51 -11.87 -41.51
C ASN A 64 2.57 -13.15 -42.38
N ARG A 65 2.48 -13.05 -43.71
CA ARG A 65 2.67 -14.18 -44.63
C ARG A 65 4.13 -14.48 -45.00
N PHE A 66 5.05 -13.54 -44.78
CA PHE A 66 6.44 -13.69 -45.27
C PHE A 66 7.48 -14.02 -44.19
N PHE A 67 7.18 -13.79 -42.91
CA PHE A 67 8.08 -14.14 -41.81
C PHE A 67 7.34 -15.03 -40.81
N SER A 68 7.22 -16.32 -41.14
CA SER A 68 6.81 -17.32 -40.18
C SER A 68 8.05 -17.89 -39.48
N LYS A 69 8.26 -17.50 -38.22
CA LYS A 69 8.56 -18.43 -37.13
C LYS A 69 8.55 -17.71 -35.78
N ALA A 70 7.62 -18.18 -34.95
CA ALA A 70 7.57 -18.07 -33.50
C ALA A 70 7.68 -16.66 -32.90
N ASP A 71 6.53 -16.02 -32.70
CA ASP A 71 6.24 -15.32 -31.45
C ASP A 71 4.74 -15.05 -31.32
N SER A 72 4.04 -15.97 -30.65
CA SER A 72 2.73 -15.72 -30.06
C SER A 72 2.93 -15.52 -28.57
N SER A 73 3.37 -14.32 -28.16
CA SER A 73 3.44 -13.95 -26.74
C SER A 73 2.49 -12.79 -26.44
N LYS A 74 1.35 -13.19 -25.85
CA LYS A 74 0.52 -12.49 -24.86
C LYS A 74 0.26 -11.00 -25.12
N ASN A 75 -0.91 -10.72 -25.69
CA ASN A 75 -1.57 -9.42 -25.67
C ASN A 75 -1.76 -8.96 -24.21
N GLY A 76 -1.14 -7.85 -23.82
CA GLY A 76 -1.41 -7.18 -22.56
C GLY A 76 -2.68 -6.35 -22.68
N ASP A 77 -3.71 -6.71 -21.93
CA ASP A 77 -4.90 -5.87 -21.78
C ASP A 77 -4.51 -4.57 -21.05
N LEU A 78 -4.89 -3.42 -21.60
CA LEU A 78 -4.64 -2.12 -20.97
C LEU A 78 -5.79 -1.79 -20.03
N LYS A 79 -5.52 -1.71 -18.74
CA LYS A 79 -6.47 -1.21 -17.73
C LYS A 79 -6.37 0.31 -17.65
N LEU A 80 -7.44 1.02 -17.99
CA LEU A 80 -7.44 2.49 -18.01
C LEU A 80 -7.07 3.11 -16.66
N ASN A 81 -7.45 2.48 -15.53
CA ASN A 81 -7.12 2.97 -14.19
C ASN A 81 -5.61 2.88 -13.88
N GLN A 82 -4.90 1.88 -14.40
CA GLN A 82 -3.44 1.76 -14.25
C GLN A 82 -2.69 2.79 -15.10
N MET A 83 -3.19 3.10 -16.29
CA MET A 83 -2.63 4.15 -17.14
C MET A 83 -2.84 5.55 -16.53
N ASN A 84 -4.01 5.80 -15.95
CA ASN A 84 -4.31 7.06 -15.25
C ASN A 84 -3.32 7.32 -14.11
N GLN A 85 -2.94 6.30 -13.35
CA GLN A 85 -1.93 6.40 -12.28
C GLN A 85 -0.52 6.71 -12.79
N GLN A 86 -0.10 6.12 -13.92
CA GLN A 86 1.22 6.41 -14.52
C GLN A 86 1.32 7.85 -15.05
N LEU A 87 0.22 8.40 -15.56
CA LEU A 87 0.15 9.78 -16.08
C LEU A 87 0.06 10.84 -14.98
N HIS A 88 -0.46 10.46 -13.81
CA HIS A 88 -0.68 11.34 -12.66
C HIS A 88 0.27 11.10 -11.51
N LYS A 89 1.44 10.46 -11.69
CA LYS A 89 2.48 10.52 -10.65
C LYS A 89 2.88 11.99 -10.43
N LYS A 90 2.27 12.64 -9.42
CA LYS A 90 2.85 13.83 -8.82
C LYS A 90 3.90 13.31 -7.87
N GLU A 91 5.15 13.67 -8.09
CA GLU A 91 6.24 13.30 -7.20
C GLU A 91 6.10 14.03 -5.86
N GLY A 92 5.21 13.54 -4.99
CA GLY A 92 5.07 14.01 -3.62
C GLY A 92 6.42 13.86 -2.92
N SER A 93 6.95 14.97 -2.40
CA SER A 93 8.13 15.00 -1.53
C SER A 93 7.81 14.71 -0.07
N GLY A 94 6.52 14.66 0.28
CA GLY A 94 6.03 14.51 1.65
C GLY A 94 5.65 13.09 2.01
N ASN A 95 5.36 12.90 3.29
CA ASN A 95 4.79 11.66 3.80
C ASN A 95 3.42 11.41 3.20
N VAL A 96 3.10 10.15 2.93
CA VAL A 96 1.76 9.73 2.51
C VAL A 96 0.95 9.41 3.76
N LYS A 97 -0.14 10.14 3.98
CA LYS A 97 -1.07 9.92 5.09
C LYS A 97 -2.02 8.79 4.74
N VAL A 98 -2.03 7.74 5.56
CA VAL A 98 -2.85 6.55 5.36
C VAL A 98 -3.92 6.48 6.44
N LEU A 99 -5.18 6.35 6.02
CA LEU A 99 -6.29 5.93 6.87
C LEU A 99 -6.53 4.43 6.67
N THR A 100 -6.71 3.70 7.75
CA THR A 100 -7.23 2.34 7.77
C THR A 100 -8.57 2.34 8.47
N LEU A 101 -9.58 1.75 7.84
CA LEU A 101 -10.88 1.49 8.44
C LEU A 101 -11.06 -0.02 8.51
N THR A 102 -11.38 -0.56 9.68
CA THR A 102 -11.81 -1.95 9.81
C THR A 102 -13.22 -2.04 10.37
N TYR A 103 -14.06 -2.89 9.76
CA TYR A 103 -15.43 -3.08 10.21
C TYR A 103 -15.99 -4.46 9.86
N ASN A 104 -16.34 -5.22 10.90
CA ASN A 104 -17.20 -6.40 10.77
C ASN A 104 -18.66 -5.96 10.66
N GLN A 105 -19.31 -6.26 9.53
CA GLN A 105 -20.65 -5.77 9.20
C GLN A 105 -21.77 -6.77 9.57
N ALA A 106 -21.44 -7.89 10.22
CA ALA A 106 -22.39 -8.91 10.66
C ALA A 106 -23.37 -9.36 9.56
N ASN A 107 -22.89 -9.45 8.31
CA ASN A 107 -23.65 -9.80 7.10
C ASN A 107 -24.80 -8.85 6.76
N GLN A 108 -24.83 -7.66 7.37
CA GLN A 108 -25.81 -6.63 7.09
C GLN A 108 -25.39 -5.80 5.88
N LYS A 109 -26.37 -5.37 5.08
CA LYS A 109 -26.13 -4.32 4.08
C LYS A 109 -26.09 -2.98 4.80
N MET A 110 -25.08 -2.16 4.49
CA MET A 110 -24.95 -0.84 5.12
C MET A 110 -26.11 0.09 4.74
N PRO A 111 -26.75 0.77 5.72
CA PRO A 111 -27.65 1.88 5.45
C PRO A 111 -26.94 3.03 4.74
N GLU A 112 -27.72 3.82 4.01
CA GLU A 112 -27.22 4.98 3.28
C GLU A 112 -26.59 6.03 4.21
N ASP A 113 -27.16 6.25 5.40
CA ASP A 113 -26.62 7.21 6.37
C ASP A 113 -25.23 6.80 6.88
N THR A 114 -25.02 5.51 7.11
CA THR A 114 -23.70 4.98 7.52
C THR A 114 -22.70 5.00 6.37
N LYS A 115 -23.14 4.72 5.14
CA LYS A 115 -22.33 4.93 3.94
C LYS A 115 -21.89 6.39 3.82
N ASN A 116 -22.83 7.33 3.93
CA ASN A 116 -22.58 8.77 3.89
C ASN A 116 -21.63 9.22 4.99
N TYR A 117 -21.72 8.64 6.18
CA TYR A 117 -20.79 8.92 7.26
C TYR A 117 -19.35 8.55 6.87
N PHE A 118 -19.11 7.33 6.38
CA PHE A 118 -17.77 6.91 5.95
C PHE A 118 -17.24 7.74 4.78
N GLN A 119 -18.08 8.08 3.80
CA GLN A 119 -17.69 8.99 2.71
C GLN A 119 -17.25 10.34 3.26
N ASN A 120 -18.04 10.95 4.15
CA ASN A 120 -17.71 12.24 4.77
C ASN A 120 -16.43 12.18 5.62
N LEU A 121 -16.24 11.10 6.39
CA LEU A 121 -15.05 10.88 7.20
C LEU A 121 -13.80 10.86 6.31
N ILE A 122 -13.85 10.11 5.22
CA ILE A 122 -12.74 9.96 4.27
C ILE A 122 -12.48 11.29 3.54
N GLN A 123 -13.52 11.93 3.00
CA GLN A 123 -13.39 13.14 2.18
C GLN A 123 -12.97 14.38 2.97
N LYS A 124 -13.43 14.52 4.23
CA LYS A 124 -13.02 15.64 5.10
C LYS A 124 -11.67 15.41 5.75
N GLY A 125 -11.22 14.16 5.82
CA GLY A 125 -9.91 13.80 6.32
C GLY A 125 -8.80 14.21 5.37
N ASP A 126 -7.66 14.60 5.93
CA ASP A 126 -6.44 14.86 5.15
C ASP A 126 -5.67 13.55 4.94
N TYR A 127 -6.25 12.64 4.15
CA TYR A 127 -5.68 11.33 3.83
C TYR A 127 -5.32 11.23 2.36
N ASP A 128 -4.21 10.57 2.05
CA ASP A 128 -3.74 10.33 0.69
C ASP A 128 -4.13 8.93 0.20
N VAL A 129 -4.14 7.97 1.12
CA VAL A 129 -4.50 6.56 0.88
C VAL A 129 -5.50 6.12 1.93
N VAL A 130 -6.51 5.37 1.52
CA VAL A 130 -7.47 4.72 2.42
C VAL A 130 -7.45 3.21 2.20
N LEU A 131 -7.25 2.47 3.28
CA LEU A 131 -7.32 1.01 3.34
C LEU A 131 -8.61 0.64 4.07
N PHE A 132 -9.60 0.10 3.35
CA PHE A 132 -10.86 -0.32 3.95
C PHE A 132 -10.91 -1.84 4.06
N ALA A 133 -10.70 -2.35 5.27
CA ALA A 133 -10.81 -3.74 5.63
C ALA A 133 -12.23 -4.07 6.11
N GLU A 134 -12.92 -4.97 5.43
CA GLU A 134 -14.28 -5.32 5.78
C GLU A 134 -14.38 -6.81 6.10
N GLN A 135 -15.15 -7.18 7.11
CA GLN A 135 -15.42 -8.58 7.47
C GLN A 135 -16.93 -8.82 7.52
N GLU A 136 -17.36 -10.03 7.19
CA GLU A 136 -18.78 -10.38 7.03
C GLU A 136 -19.55 -9.34 6.20
N SER A 137 -18.89 -8.77 5.20
CA SER A 137 -19.33 -7.57 4.51
C SER A 137 -20.13 -7.87 3.25
N LYS A 138 -21.02 -6.95 2.87
CA LYS A 138 -21.66 -6.91 1.54
C LYS A 138 -20.90 -6.02 0.52
N LEU A 139 -19.66 -5.65 0.84
CA LEU A 139 -18.71 -4.81 0.09
C LEU A 139 -19.15 -3.34 -0.03
N LEU A 140 -19.25 -2.66 1.12
CA LEU A 140 -19.59 -1.23 1.19
C LEU A 140 -18.66 -0.38 0.32
N ALA A 141 -17.38 -0.74 0.24
CA ALA A 141 -16.40 0.01 -0.54
C ALA A 141 -16.80 0.21 -2.02
N ASN A 142 -17.60 -0.68 -2.61
CA ASN A 142 -18.09 -0.51 -3.99
C ASN A 142 -19.17 0.56 -4.12
N ASP A 143 -19.86 0.86 -3.03
CA ASP A 143 -20.95 1.84 -2.97
C ASP A 143 -20.45 3.21 -2.51
N LEU A 144 -19.17 3.36 -2.14
CA LEU A 144 -18.57 4.64 -1.73
C LEU A 144 -18.21 5.50 -2.95
N GLU A 145 -18.75 6.70 -3.00
CA GLU A 145 -18.34 7.77 -3.92
C GLU A 145 -17.36 8.68 -3.17
N LEU A 146 -16.07 8.60 -3.51
CA LEU A 146 -14.99 9.35 -2.83
C LEU A 146 -14.39 10.38 -3.79
N ASP A 147 -14.88 11.61 -3.72
CA ASP A 147 -14.38 12.70 -4.57
C ASP A 147 -12.87 12.89 -4.41
N GLY A 148 -12.15 12.86 -5.54
CA GLY A 148 -10.70 13.02 -5.57
C GLY A 148 -9.89 11.78 -5.17
N MET A 149 -10.52 10.62 -4.92
CA MET A 149 -9.86 9.34 -4.69
C MET A 149 -10.34 8.27 -5.67
N ASN A 150 -9.42 7.40 -6.09
CA ASN A 150 -9.72 6.25 -6.94
C ASN A 150 -9.60 4.95 -6.16
N LEU A 151 -10.54 4.02 -6.36
CA LEU A 151 -10.37 2.63 -5.96
C LEU A 151 -9.30 1.98 -6.85
N LEU A 152 -8.13 1.68 -6.27
CA LEU A 152 -7.02 1.04 -6.98
C LEU A 152 -7.15 -0.48 -7.00
N SER A 153 -7.67 -1.06 -5.91
CA SER A 153 -7.92 -2.49 -5.82
C SER A 153 -8.96 -2.84 -4.76
N GLN A 154 -9.60 -4.00 -4.92
CA GLN A 154 -10.45 -4.64 -3.92
C GLN A 154 -10.13 -6.13 -3.88
N ASN A 155 -9.21 -6.52 -3.01
CA ASN A 155 -8.92 -7.93 -2.74
C ASN A 155 -10.02 -8.47 -1.82
N LYS A 156 -10.62 -9.62 -2.17
CA LYS A 156 -11.75 -10.16 -1.41
C LYS A 156 -11.74 -11.68 -1.36
N MET A 157 -12.02 -12.20 -0.18
CA MET A 157 -12.28 -13.59 0.11
C MET A 157 -13.77 -13.75 0.37
N LYS A 158 -14.45 -14.51 -0.49
CA LYS A 158 -15.88 -14.85 -0.33
C LYS A 158 -16.10 -15.59 0.99
N VAL A 159 -17.17 -15.37 1.73
CA VAL A 159 -17.53 -16.12 2.94
C VAL A 159 -18.96 -16.60 2.76
N MET A 160 -19.28 -17.84 3.14
CA MET A 160 -20.68 -18.25 3.32
C MET A 160 -20.94 -18.38 4.81
N THR A 161 -21.93 -17.63 5.28
CA THR A 161 -22.40 -17.72 6.66
C THR A 161 -23.39 -18.85 6.82
N LYS A 162 -23.54 -19.32 8.06
CA LYS A 162 -24.33 -20.50 8.40
C LYS A 162 -25.83 -20.20 8.26
N GLY A 163 -26.37 -20.37 7.07
CA GLY A 163 -27.82 -20.35 6.84
C GLY A 163 -28.16 -20.39 5.36
N LEU A 164 -29.10 -21.26 4.97
CA LEU A 164 -29.75 -21.24 3.66
C LEU A 164 -30.64 -19.98 3.58
N GLY A 165 -30.05 -18.80 3.41
CA GLY A 165 -30.81 -17.54 3.28
C GLY A 165 -30.04 -16.22 3.41
N GLU A 166 -28.86 -16.19 4.04
CA GLU A 166 -28.14 -14.93 4.35
C GLU A 166 -27.29 -14.37 3.18
N GLY A 167 -27.24 -15.11 2.07
CA GLY A 167 -26.48 -14.74 0.88
C GLY A 167 -24.97 -14.83 1.08
N VAL A 168 -24.23 -14.20 0.18
CA VAL A 168 -22.76 -14.19 0.18
C VAL A 168 -22.25 -12.99 0.95
N SER A 169 -21.25 -13.16 1.81
CA SER A 169 -20.49 -12.07 2.42
C SER A 169 -19.00 -12.18 2.09
N TYR A 170 -18.19 -11.22 2.56
CA TYR A 170 -16.78 -11.13 2.20
C TYR A 170 -15.92 -10.70 3.39
N THR A 171 -14.68 -11.20 3.40
CA THR A 171 -13.55 -10.51 4.03
C THR A 171 -12.76 -9.83 2.92
N SER A 172 -12.58 -8.51 2.98
CA SER A 172 -11.96 -7.72 1.91
C SER A 172 -10.95 -6.70 2.41
N MET A 173 -10.10 -6.26 1.50
CA MET A 173 -9.23 -5.09 1.61
C MET A 173 -9.41 -4.26 0.35
N SER A 174 -10.02 -3.08 0.49
CA SER A 174 -10.15 -2.09 -0.57
C SER A 174 -9.08 -1.00 -0.40
N VAL A 175 -8.43 -0.61 -1.50
CA VAL A 175 -7.34 0.37 -1.51
C VAL A 175 -7.78 1.56 -2.34
N PHE A 176 -7.98 2.70 -1.71
CA PHE A 176 -8.24 3.97 -2.37
C PHE A 176 -7.03 4.89 -2.29
N ALA A 177 -6.80 5.72 -3.31
CA ALA A 177 -5.78 6.77 -3.24
C ALA A 177 -6.15 8.00 -4.05
N LYS A 178 -5.67 9.16 -3.60
CA LYS A 178 -5.74 10.41 -4.36
C LYS A 178 -4.94 10.33 -5.65
N ASP A 179 -5.40 11.06 -6.67
CA ASP A 179 -4.58 11.32 -7.86
C ASP A 179 -3.28 12.01 -7.45
N GLY A 180 -2.14 11.54 -7.96
CA GLY A 180 -0.84 12.09 -7.56
C GLY A 180 0.01 11.15 -6.74
N VAL A 181 -0.60 10.35 -5.86
CA VAL A 181 0.13 9.60 -4.83
C VAL A 181 1.01 8.52 -5.45
N ASP A 182 2.28 8.43 -5.01
CA ASP A 182 3.17 7.34 -5.39
C ASP A 182 2.78 6.05 -4.67
N ILE A 183 1.79 5.36 -5.22
CA ILE A 183 1.29 4.07 -4.71
C ILE A 183 1.10 3.07 -5.85
N ASN A 184 1.53 1.84 -5.62
CA ASN A 184 1.33 0.72 -6.54
C ASN A 184 0.79 -0.51 -5.80
N VAL A 185 -0.21 -1.18 -6.37
CA VAL A 185 -0.64 -2.51 -5.95
C VAL A 185 0.17 -3.54 -6.72
N LYS A 186 0.99 -4.34 -6.02
CA LYS A 186 1.95 -5.27 -6.65
C LYS A 186 1.41 -6.68 -6.76
N LYS A 187 0.80 -7.19 -5.68
CA LYS A 187 0.36 -8.58 -5.60
C LYS A 187 -0.78 -8.74 -4.61
N GLU A 188 -1.66 -9.69 -4.89
CA GLU A 188 -2.78 -10.03 -4.03
C GLU A 188 -2.84 -11.54 -3.79
N SER A 189 -3.29 -11.92 -2.60
CA SER A 189 -3.54 -13.30 -2.24
C SER A 189 -4.61 -13.37 -1.15
N GLU A 190 -5.15 -14.56 -0.93
CA GLU A 190 -6.11 -14.85 0.12
C GLU A 190 -5.71 -16.14 0.84
N TYR A 191 -6.03 -16.21 2.12
CA TYR A 191 -5.96 -17.43 2.92
C TYR A 191 -7.32 -17.67 3.58
N ARG A 192 -7.83 -18.89 3.43
CA ARG A 192 -9.07 -19.35 4.05
C ARG A 192 -8.79 -20.53 4.98
N HIS A 193 -9.34 -20.47 6.18
CA HIS A 193 -9.31 -21.58 7.11
C HIS A 193 -10.45 -22.55 6.83
N GLY A 194 -10.13 -23.79 6.47
CA GLY A 194 -11.10 -24.88 6.40
C GLY A 194 -10.48 -26.26 6.20
N ILE A 195 -11.33 -27.29 6.28
CA ILE A 195 -10.90 -28.70 6.31
C ILE A 195 -10.78 -29.19 4.86
N GLY A 196 -9.54 -29.41 4.39
CA GLY A 196 -9.29 -30.15 3.14
C GLY A 196 -9.13 -29.31 1.86
N GLY A 197 -8.98 -27.99 1.97
CA GLY A 197 -8.72 -27.10 0.84
C GLY A 197 -9.96 -26.77 -0.01
N ARG A 198 -9.79 -25.83 -0.96
CA ARG A 198 -10.90 -25.21 -1.74
C ARG A 198 -11.89 -26.22 -2.36
N ASN A 199 -11.40 -27.38 -2.79
CA ASN A 199 -12.21 -28.37 -3.50
C ASN A 199 -13.11 -29.20 -2.58
N MET A 200 -12.67 -29.54 -1.36
CA MET A 200 -13.50 -30.29 -0.40
C MET A 200 -14.58 -29.41 0.24
N GLU A 201 -14.24 -28.15 0.54
CA GLU A 201 -15.17 -27.17 1.11
C GLU A 201 -16.33 -26.83 0.17
N PHE A 202 -16.04 -26.72 -1.13
CA PHE A 202 -17.06 -26.51 -2.16
C PHE A 202 -17.99 -27.72 -2.29
N PHE A 203 -17.45 -28.94 -2.20
CA PHE A 203 -18.23 -30.18 -2.32
C PHE A 203 -19.11 -30.46 -1.09
N MET A 204 -18.68 -30.03 0.09
CA MET A 204 -19.42 -30.26 1.35
C MET A 204 -20.34 -29.10 1.75
N GLY A 205 -20.33 -27.97 1.02
CA GLY A 205 -21.09 -26.77 1.38
C GLY A 205 -20.60 -26.08 2.67
N ILE A 206 -19.45 -26.50 3.20
CA ILE A 206 -18.81 -25.96 4.40
C ILE A 206 -17.68 -25.06 3.92
N THR A 207 -18.00 -23.85 3.50
CA THR A 207 -16.96 -22.86 3.21
C THR A 207 -16.50 -22.23 4.51
N GLY A 208 -15.19 -22.23 4.75
CA GLY A 208 -14.61 -21.58 5.92
C GLY A 208 -14.92 -20.08 5.94
N ASN A 209 -15.34 -19.55 7.10
CA ASN A 209 -15.67 -18.13 7.29
C ASN A 209 -14.54 -17.30 7.93
N LYS A 210 -13.40 -17.93 8.23
CA LYS A 210 -12.22 -17.31 8.86
C LYS A 210 -11.00 -17.36 7.94
N GLY A 211 -10.05 -16.46 8.17
CA GLY A 211 -8.87 -16.26 7.33
C GLY A 211 -8.65 -14.78 7.04
N GLY A 212 -8.31 -14.44 5.80
CA GLY A 212 -8.08 -13.06 5.40
C GLY A 212 -7.52 -12.90 3.99
N VAL A 213 -7.36 -11.65 3.60
CA VAL A 213 -6.75 -11.26 2.32
C VAL A 213 -5.50 -10.45 2.55
N LYS A 214 -4.53 -10.57 1.64
CA LYS A 214 -3.21 -9.95 1.71
C LYS A 214 -2.93 -9.20 0.42
N THR A 215 -2.66 -7.91 0.51
CA THR A 215 -2.37 -7.03 -0.61
C THR A 215 -1.00 -6.39 -0.41
N ALA A 216 -0.07 -6.65 -1.32
CA ALA A 216 1.25 -6.05 -1.31
C ALA A 216 1.20 -4.69 -2.02
N LEU A 217 1.52 -3.64 -1.27
CA LEU A 217 1.60 -2.27 -1.73
C LEU A 217 3.05 -1.81 -1.81
N GLU A 218 3.29 -0.80 -2.63
CA GLU A 218 4.47 0.04 -2.58
C GLU A 218 3.98 1.48 -2.47
N ILE A 219 4.31 2.17 -1.39
CA ILE A 219 3.92 3.56 -1.12
C ILE A 219 5.20 4.38 -0.92
N ASN A 220 5.38 5.47 -1.66
CA ASN A 220 6.63 6.25 -1.66
C ASN A 220 7.88 5.37 -1.91
N GLY A 221 7.77 4.39 -2.81
CA GLY A 221 8.81 3.39 -3.07
C GLY A 221 9.09 2.39 -1.93
N GLN A 222 8.32 2.42 -0.83
CA GLN A 222 8.47 1.51 0.30
C GLN A 222 7.44 0.37 0.22
N ALA A 223 7.90 -0.87 0.33
CA ALA A 223 7.02 -2.03 0.34
C ALA A 223 6.22 -2.13 1.66
N LEU A 224 4.92 -2.38 1.56
CA LEU A 224 4.02 -2.60 2.69
C LEU A 224 3.03 -3.73 2.35
N ASN A 225 3.05 -4.81 3.11
CA ASN A 225 2.03 -5.85 3.00
C ASN A 225 0.84 -5.49 3.90
N VAL A 226 -0.34 -5.29 3.33
CA VAL A 226 -1.56 -4.99 4.10
C VAL A 226 -2.45 -6.24 4.17
N ILE A 227 -2.88 -6.60 5.37
CA ILE A 227 -3.71 -7.79 5.65
C ILE A 227 -5.05 -7.33 6.23
N SER A 228 -6.15 -7.76 5.61
CA SER A 228 -7.49 -7.74 6.23
C SER A 228 -7.76 -9.13 6.81
N ALA A 229 -7.88 -9.21 8.13
CA ALA A 229 -8.05 -10.46 8.87
C ALA A 229 -9.48 -10.63 9.41
N HIS A 230 -9.92 -11.88 9.46
CA HIS A 230 -11.12 -12.32 10.16
C HIS A 230 -10.80 -13.65 10.84
N LEU A 231 -10.33 -13.59 12.09
CA LEU A 231 -9.73 -14.76 12.77
C LEU A 231 -10.76 -15.57 13.59
N ASP A 232 -10.38 -16.77 14.02
CA ASP A 232 -11.25 -17.70 14.75
C ASP A 232 -11.79 -17.11 16.06
N SER A 233 -13.11 -17.17 16.20
CA SER A 233 -13.84 -16.58 17.31
C SER A 233 -13.87 -17.41 18.58
N ASN A 234 -13.31 -18.62 18.57
CA ASN A 234 -13.49 -19.60 19.65
C ASN A 234 -12.20 -20.06 20.31
N LYS A 235 -11.08 -20.16 19.57
CA LYS A 235 -9.83 -20.75 20.08
C LYS A 235 -8.60 -19.95 19.67
N GLU A 236 -7.81 -19.53 20.65
CA GLU A 236 -6.54 -18.83 20.47
C GLU A 236 -5.55 -19.61 19.61
N VAL A 237 -5.42 -20.92 19.82
CA VAL A 237 -4.57 -21.78 18.99
C VAL A 237 -4.97 -21.78 17.50
N LYS A 238 -6.25 -21.57 17.19
CA LYS A 238 -6.70 -21.42 15.80
C LYS A 238 -6.39 -20.02 15.26
N ARG A 239 -6.63 -18.97 16.05
CA ARG A 239 -6.21 -17.60 15.70
C ARG A 239 -4.71 -17.56 15.41
N GLU A 240 -3.89 -18.17 16.26
CA GLU A 240 -2.44 -18.30 16.06
C GLU A 240 -2.10 -18.99 14.74
N PHE A 241 -2.73 -20.12 14.46
CA PHE A 241 -2.52 -20.81 13.19
C PHE A 241 -2.90 -19.94 11.98
N GLU A 242 -4.05 -19.28 12.02
CA GLU A 242 -4.54 -18.42 10.94
C GLU A 242 -3.67 -17.18 10.76
N GLY A 243 -3.27 -16.51 11.84
CA GLY A 243 -2.33 -15.40 11.83
C GLY A 243 -0.98 -15.80 11.22
N ASN A 244 -0.44 -16.96 11.60
CA ASN A 244 0.78 -17.50 11.01
C ASN A 244 0.63 -17.79 9.51
N LYS A 245 -0.52 -18.34 9.08
CA LYS A 245 -0.82 -18.55 7.65
C LYS A 245 -0.92 -17.25 6.87
N LEU A 246 -1.50 -16.21 7.47
CA LEU A 246 -1.52 -14.86 6.89
C LEU A 246 -0.13 -14.22 6.84
N MET A 247 0.86 -14.71 7.57
CA MET A 247 2.25 -14.26 7.47
C MET A 247 3.10 -15.08 6.49
N GLU A 248 2.63 -16.25 6.01
CA GLU A 248 3.40 -17.09 5.09
C GLU A 248 3.79 -16.35 3.80
N GLY A 249 5.06 -16.48 3.41
CA GLY A 249 5.63 -15.85 2.22
C GLY A 249 6.02 -14.38 2.37
N ILE A 250 5.75 -13.75 3.52
CA ILE A 250 6.26 -12.42 3.87
C ILE A 250 7.65 -12.58 4.47
N LYS A 251 8.62 -11.81 3.99
CA LYS A 251 9.99 -11.90 4.51
C LYS A 251 10.13 -11.24 5.89
N PRO A 252 11.05 -11.69 6.75
CA PRO A 252 11.23 -11.12 8.08
C PRO A 252 11.51 -9.60 8.10
N ASN A 253 12.10 -9.04 7.05
CA ASN A 253 12.43 -7.63 6.93
C ASN A 253 11.35 -6.77 6.24
N GLU A 254 10.29 -7.38 5.73
CA GLU A 254 9.19 -6.64 5.10
C GLU A 254 8.27 -6.02 6.15
N GLU A 255 7.75 -4.84 5.82
CA GLU A 255 6.72 -4.18 6.63
C GLU A 255 5.35 -4.77 6.37
N VAL A 256 4.58 -4.87 7.44
CA VAL A 256 3.26 -5.47 7.44
C VAL A 256 2.31 -4.63 8.28
N LEU A 257 1.15 -4.35 7.71
CA LEU A 257 -0.05 -3.90 8.42
C LEU A 257 -0.99 -5.10 8.50
N ILE A 258 -1.51 -5.38 9.70
CA ILE A 258 -2.66 -6.26 9.89
C ILE A 258 -3.79 -5.47 10.50
N THR A 259 -4.97 -5.54 9.91
CA THR A 259 -6.17 -4.89 10.40
C THR A 259 -7.35 -5.83 10.21
N GLY A 260 -8.36 -5.75 11.06
CA GLY A 260 -9.51 -6.65 10.91
C GLY A 260 -10.22 -6.97 12.20
N ASP A 261 -11.16 -7.90 12.06
CA ASP A 261 -11.69 -8.67 13.16
C ASP A 261 -10.64 -9.73 13.56
N LEU A 262 -9.82 -9.35 14.54
CA LEU A 262 -8.79 -10.21 15.09
C LEU A 262 -9.36 -11.27 16.05
N ASN A 263 -10.61 -11.11 16.48
CA ASN A 263 -11.28 -11.93 17.49
C ASN A 263 -10.46 -12.13 18.78
N GLU A 264 -9.47 -11.26 19.03
CA GLU A 264 -8.77 -11.21 20.31
C GLU A 264 -9.68 -10.58 21.35
N ARG A 265 -9.66 -11.17 22.54
CA ARG A 265 -10.51 -10.79 23.67
C ARG A 265 -9.65 -10.41 24.85
N GLU A 266 -10.13 -9.47 25.66
CA GLU A 266 -9.48 -9.15 26.92
C GLU A 266 -9.17 -10.41 27.75
N LYS A 267 -8.02 -10.39 28.41
CA LYS A 267 -7.57 -11.48 29.29
C LYS A 267 -7.70 -11.05 30.74
N ARG A 268 -8.00 -12.01 31.62
CA ARG A 268 -7.84 -11.79 33.07
C ARG A 268 -6.35 -11.71 33.38
N ILE A 269 -5.95 -10.77 34.24
CA ILE A 269 -4.54 -10.68 34.70
C ILE A 269 -4.08 -11.93 35.46
N ALA A 270 -5.02 -12.68 36.04
CA ALA A 270 -4.80 -13.95 36.74
C ALA A 270 -6.09 -14.78 36.76
N GLU A 271 -5.98 -16.10 36.92
CA GLU A 271 -7.13 -16.98 37.09
C GLU A 271 -8.00 -16.52 38.28
N GLY A 272 -9.31 -16.33 38.05
CA GLY A 272 -10.25 -15.83 39.05
C GLY A 272 -10.22 -14.32 39.31
N SER A 273 -9.37 -13.53 38.65
CA SER A 273 -9.35 -12.06 38.79
C SER A 273 -10.41 -11.39 37.92
N ASP A 274 -11.14 -10.42 38.47
CA ASP A 274 -12.10 -9.58 37.72
C ASP A 274 -11.42 -8.44 36.93
N VAL A 275 -10.11 -8.28 37.09
CA VAL A 275 -9.34 -7.29 36.32
C VAL A 275 -8.99 -7.89 34.95
N MET A 276 -9.52 -7.25 33.92
CA MET A 276 -9.27 -7.57 32.52
C MET A 276 -8.26 -6.61 31.91
N TYR A 277 -7.50 -7.05 30.92
CA TYR A 277 -6.60 -6.20 30.12
C TYR A 277 -6.66 -6.57 28.64
N ASP A 278 -6.33 -5.60 27.80
CA ASP A 278 -6.15 -5.73 26.36
C ASP A 278 -4.84 -6.48 26.04
N PRO A 279 -4.86 -7.75 25.59
CA PRO A 279 -3.64 -8.47 25.24
C PRO A 279 -2.98 -7.96 23.96
N VAL A 280 -3.76 -7.34 23.05
CA VAL A 280 -3.29 -6.85 21.75
C VAL A 280 -2.36 -5.66 21.93
N ALA A 281 -2.72 -4.70 22.79
CA ALA A 281 -1.91 -3.53 23.10
C ALA A 281 -0.72 -3.82 24.05
N HIS A 282 -0.70 -4.97 24.73
CA HIS A 282 0.34 -5.38 25.68
C HIS A 282 1.29 -6.46 25.15
N ASP A 283 1.36 -6.63 23.82
CA ASP A 283 2.25 -7.60 23.16
C ASP A 283 2.01 -9.07 23.59
N ASP A 284 0.82 -9.40 24.11
CA ASP A 284 0.48 -10.72 24.66
C ASP A 284 -0.47 -11.48 23.73
N THR A 285 -0.17 -11.43 22.43
CA THR A 285 -0.87 -12.21 21.40
C THR A 285 0.12 -12.92 20.51
N HIS A 286 -0.37 -13.89 19.75
CA HIS A 286 0.40 -14.57 18.71
C HIS A 286 0.93 -13.59 17.63
N LEU A 287 0.27 -12.44 17.42
CA LEU A 287 0.68 -11.43 16.45
C LEU A 287 1.92 -10.65 16.92
N ALA A 288 2.11 -10.44 18.22
CA ALA A 288 3.29 -9.76 18.76
C ALA A 288 4.60 -10.46 18.39
N LYS A 289 4.56 -11.81 18.22
CA LYS A 289 5.71 -12.62 17.78
C LYS A 289 6.22 -12.23 16.38
N HIS A 290 5.37 -11.63 15.56
CA HIS A 290 5.71 -11.12 14.22
C HIS A 290 6.18 -9.66 14.23
N GLY A 291 6.25 -9.04 15.41
CA GLY A 291 6.69 -7.65 15.60
C GLY A 291 5.59 -6.61 15.40
N PHE A 292 4.33 -7.02 15.34
CA PHE A 292 3.21 -6.08 15.28
C PHE A 292 3.09 -5.28 16.58
N LYS A 293 2.89 -3.97 16.44
CA LYS A 293 2.55 -3.06 17.53
C LYS A 293 1.17 -2.49 17.31
N PHE A 294 0.36 -2.58 18.36
CA PHE A 294 -1.00 -2.07 18.39
C PHE A 294 -1.08 -0.89 19.35
N LYS A 295 -1.99 0.03 19.04
CA LYS A 295 -2.36 1.09 19.97
C LYS A 295 -3.57 0.62 20.80
N PRO A 296 -3.65 0.97 22.09
CA PRO A 296 -4.82 0.70 22.90
C PRO A 296 -6.06 1.37 22.31
N LEU A 297 -7.19 0.68 22.34
CA LEU A 297 -8.47 1.25 21.91
C LEU A 297 -9.09 2.11 23.02
N ASN A 298 -9.80 3.16 22.63
CA ASN A 298 -10.55 4.02 23.55
C ASN A 298 -11.87 3.39 24.04
N SER A 299 -12.33 2.31 23.42
CA SER A 299 -13.50 1.53 23.85
C SER A 299 -13.48 0.12 23.23
N HIS A 300 -14.39 -0.76 23.66
CA HIS A 300 -14.54 -2.09 23.05
C HIS A 300 -15.25 -2.01 21.70
N THR A 301 -14.82 -2.88 20.77
CA THR A 301 -15.43 -3.00 19.44
C THR A 301 -16.66 -3.90 19.46
N TYR A 302 -16.63 -4.98 20.25
CA TYR A 302 -17.79 -5.84 20.50
C TYR A 302 -17.88 -6.30 21.96
N MET A 303 -19.12 -6.37 22.45
CA MET A 303 -19.48 -6.95 23.75
C MET A 303 -20.87 -7.58 23.65
N GLN A 304 -20.99 -8.85 24.01
CA GLN A 304 -22.28 -9.52 24.09
C GLN A 304 -22.71 -9.72 25.54
N LEU A 305 -23.84 -9.12 25.90
CA LEU A 305 -24.51 -9.36 27.16
C LEU A 305 -25.64 -10.39 26.97
N ASP A 306 -25.82 -11.24 27.98
CA ASP A 306 -26.98 -12.11 28.08
C ASP A 306 -28.24 -11.27 28.32
N LYS A 307 -29.25 -11.45 27.47
CA LYS A 307 -30.46 -10.61 27.46
C LYS A 307 -31.33 -10.77 28.71
N HIS A 308 -31.17 -11.87 29.45
CA HIS A 308 -32.00 -12.18 30.61
C HIS A 308 -31.34 -11.78 31.93
N THR A 309 -30.02 -11.90 32.00
CA THR A 309 -29.24 -11.65 33.21
C THR A 309 -28.47 -10.34 33.18
N GLY A 310 -28.25 -9.76 32.00
CA GLY A 310 -27.39 -8.59 31.81
C GLY A 310 -25.89 -8.86 31.98
N ASN A 311 -25.51 -10.12 32.28
CA ASN A 311 -24.13 -10.53 32.45
C ASN A 311 -23.42 -10.71 31.11
N ILE A 312 -22.09 -10.66 31.11
CA ILE A 312 -21.27 -11.01 29.94
C ILE A 312 -21.61 -12.44 29.50
N LYS A 313 -21.93 -12.60 28.22
CA LYS A 313 -22.25 -13.92 27.65
C LYS A 313 -20.97 -14.74 27.47
N GLN A 314 -21.03 -16.03 27.81
CA GLN A 314 -20.00 -17.01 27.50
C GLN A 314 -20.62 -18.12 26.65
N LYS A 315 -20.21 -18.24 25.37
CA LYS A 315 -20.68 -19.31 24.48
C LYS A 315 -19.93 -20.61 24.78
N GLU A 316 -20.66 -21.72 24.75
CA GLU A 316 -20.08 -23.06 24.91
C GLU A 316 -19.03 -23.34 23.83
N GLY A 317 -17.88 -23.89 24.22
CA GLY A 317 -16.78 -24.22 23.31
C GLY A 317 -15.82 -23.08 22.96
N ARG A 318 -16.04 -21.87 23.50
CA ARG A 318 -15.05 -20.77 23.47
C ARG A 318 -14.06 -20.89 24.62
N ASP A 319 -12.82 -20.54 24.37
CA ASP A 319 -11.77 -20.45 25.38
C ASP A 319 -11.91 -19.19 26.27
N ARG A 320 -12.65 -18.18 25.83
CA ARG A 320 -12.86 -16.90 26.52
C ARG A 320 -14.30 -16.39 26.41
N PRO A 321 -14.76 -15.51 27.33
CA PRO A 321 -16.07 -14.84 27.24
C PRO A 321 -16.21 -13.90 26.03
N ASP A 322 -17.45 -13.55 25.69
CA ASP A 322 -17.78 -12.59 24.63
C ASP A 322 -17.73 -11.14 25.12
N PHE A 323 -16.56 -10.78 25.62
CA PHE A 323 -16.27 -9.48 26.19
C PHE A 323 -14.95 -8.92 25.66
N GLY A 324 -14.94 -7.62 25.40
CA GLY A 324 -13.75 -6.87 25.05
C GLY A 324 -13.10 -7.40 23.78
N GLU A 325 -13.86 -7.56 22.70
CA GLU A 325 -13.29 -7.86 21.40
C GLU A 325 -12.54 -6.65 20.84
N LEU A 326 -11.39 -6.93 20.23
CA LEU A 326 -10.38 -5.96 19.87
C LEU A 326 -10.11 -6.01 18.36
N ASP A 327 -11.13 -5.67 17.57
CA ASP A 327 -10.90 -5.31 16.16
C ASP A 327 -9.91 -4.14 16.16
N ASN A 328 -8.76 -4.28 15.50
CA ASN A 328 -7.69 -3.30 15.64
C ASN A 328 -6.75 -3.32 14.43
N THR A 329 -5.87 -2.33 14.36
CA THR A 329 -4.79 -2.24 13.38
C THR A 329 -3.44 -2.35 14.07
N GLY A 330 -2.63 -3.30 13.62
CA GLY A 330 -1.27 -3.52 14.05
C GLY A 330 -0.29 -3.23 12.91
N LEU A 331 0.80 -2.57 13.24
CA LEU A 331 1.87 -2.25 12.29
C LEU A 331 3.18 -2.88 12.76
N THR A 332 3.91 -3.49 11.84
CA THR A 332 5.36 -3.62 12.02
C THR A 332 6.01 -2.28 11.64
N ASN A 333 7.14 -1.94 12.24
CA ASN A 333 7.94 -0.77 11.84
C ASN A 333 9.43 -1.09 11.92
N LYS A 334 9.82 -2.15 11.21
CA LYS A 334 11.19 -2.71 11.21
C LYS A 334 12.19 -1.78 10.51
N THR A 335 11.71 -1.01 9.54
CA THR A 335 12.47 -0.10 8.70
C THR A 335 12.49 1.34 9.23
N GLY A 336 11.65 1.65 10.23
CA GLY A 336 11.44 3.01 10.74
C GLY A 336 10.63 3.92 9.81
N ASN A 337 10.03 3.37 8.75
CA ASN A 337 9.33 4.16 7.71
C ASN A 337 7.92 4.57 8.08
N LEU A 338 7.32 3.92 9.08
CA LEU A 338 5.96 4.22 9.52
C LEU A 338 6.00 5.10 10.76
N GLN A 339 5.18 6.14 10.81
CA GLN A 339 5.12 7.04 11.95
C GLN A 339 3.69 7.52 12.23
N ASN A 340 3.53 8.23 13.36
CA ASN A 340 2.27 8.86 13.76
C ASN A 340 1.09 7.87 13.78
N HIS A 341 1.35 6.63 14.23
CA HIS A 341 0.29 5.62 14.33
C HIS A 341 -0.67 5.97 15.46
N GLU A 342 -1.93 6.20 15.11
CA GLU A 342 -3.04 6.45 16.02
C GLU A 342 -4.19 5.47 15.71
N THR A 343 -4.99 5.13 16.71
CA THR A 343 -6.16 4.26 16.54
C THR A 343 -7.30 4.73 17.42
N SER A 344 -8.54 4.58 16.97
CA SER A 344 -9.74 4.85 17.77
C SER A 344 -10.94 4.08 17.25
N VAL A 345 -11.84 3.73 18.18
CA VAL A 345 -13.15 3.18 17.84
C VAL A 345 -14.09 4.34 17.48
N ILE A 346 -14.80 4.19 16.37
CA ILE A 346 -15.86 5.12 15.98
C ILE A 346 -17.12 4.73 16.74
N THR A 347 -17.62 5.64 17.59
CA THR A 347 -18.72 5.36 18.52
C THR A 347 -19.98 6.17 18.27
N GLU A 348 -19.91 7.20 17.44
CA GLU A 348 -20.99 8.15 17.18
C GLU A 348 -21.01 8.61 15.72
N GLY A 349 -22.09 9.28 15.32
CA GLY A 349 -22.21 9.89 13.98
C GLY A 349 -22.75 8.99 12.87
N PHE A 350 -23.01 7.71 13.15
CA PHE A 350 -23.57 6.76 12.18
C PHE A 350 -24.55 5.77 12.83
N GLU A 351 -25.39 5.13 12.02
CA GLU A 351 -26.26 4.05 12.46
C GLU A 351 -25.46 2.73 12.48
N ASN A 352 -25.13 2.26 13.68
CA ASN A 352 -24.45 0.97 13.83
C ASN A 352 -25.44 -0.19 13.71
N ILE A 353 -25.41 -0.89 12.58
CA ILE A 353 -26.23 -2.08 12.31
C ILE A 353 -25.57 -3.39 12.76
N SER A 354 -24.27 -3.34 13.06
CA SER A 354 -23.48 -4.46 13.50
C SER A 354 -23.38 -4.45 15.02
N ASP A 355 -23.16 -5.63 15.61
CA ASP A 355 -22.75 -5.72 17.00
C ASP A 355 -21.29 -5.30 17.21
N HIS A 356 -20.49 -5.29 16.14
CA HIS A 356 -19.17 -4.68 16.13
C HIS A 356 -19.24 -3.17 15.87
N LYS A 357 -18.24 -2.44 16.34
CA LYS A 357 -18.03 -1.02 16.03
C LYS A 357 -16.82 -0.88 15.09
N PRO A 358 -16.88 0.03 14.11
CA PRO A 358 -15.77 0.26 13.22
C PRO A 358 -14.60 0.92 13.96
N VAL A 359 -13.39 0.60 13.53
CA VAL A 359 -12.15 1.16 14.03
C VAL A 359 -11.45 1.92 12.91
N GLN A 360 -11.02 3.13 13.23
CA GLN A 360 -10.14 3.91 12.37
C GLN A 360 -8.73 3.92 12.95
N SER A 361 -7.74 3.78 12.08
CA SER A 361 -6.34 3.94 12.43
C SER A 361 -5.65 4.79 11.37
N THR A 362 -4.78 5.69 11.79
CA THR A 362 -4.04 6.56 10.88
C THR A 362 -2.55 6.39 11.09
N PHE A 363 -1.78 6.49 10.01
CA PHE A 363 -0.32 6.52 10.07
C PHE A 363 0.24 7.21 8.84
N GLU A 364 1.53 7.51 8.87
CA GLU A 364 2.24 8.10 7.74
C GLU A 364 3.31 7.15 7.22
N VAL A 365 3.41 7.04 5.89
CA VAL A 365 4.55 6.40 5.22
C VAL A 365 5.53 7.49 4.82
N ARG A 366 6.74 7.45 5.38
CA ARG A 366 7.78 8.45 5.11
C ARG A 366 8.14 8.51 3.63
N GLY A 367 8.37 9.73 3.12
CA GLY A 367 8.99 9.91 1.82
C GLY A 367 10.40 9.32 1.79
N PHE A 368 10.74 8.54 0.75
CA PHE A 368 12.08 7.95 0.61
C PHE A 368 13.20 8.99 0.73
N SER A 369 13.01 10.16 0.11
CA SER A 369 13.99 11.24 0.15
C SER A 369 14.18 11.85 1.54
N GLN A 370 13.10 12.02 2.29
CA GLN A 370 13.17 12.55 3.66
C GLN A 370 13.96 11.61 4.57
N LYS A 371 13.74 10.30 4.46
CA LYS A 371 14.51 9.30 5.21
C LYS A 371 16.01 9.38 4.91
N LEU A 372 16.38 9.48 3.64
CA LEU A 372 17.79 9.58 3.25
C LEU A 372 18.45 10.81 3.87
N ILE A 373 17.74 11.94 3.91
CA ILE A 373 18.23 13.19 4.48
C ILE A 373 18.39 13.08 6.00
N GLU A 374 17.37 12.58 6.71
CA GLU A 374 17.44 12.38 8.16
C GLU A 374 18.59 11.45 8.55
N ASN A 375 18.76 10.33 7.84
CA ASN A 375 19.90 9.42 8.05
C ASN A 375 21.24 10.10 7.77
N ALA A 376 21.32 10.91 6.72
CA ALA A 376 22.54 11.62 6.35
C ALA A 376 22.95 12.65 7.40
N GLN A 377 22.00 13.27 8.09
CA GLN A 377 22.26 14.22 9.17
C GLN A 377 22.87 13.56 10.42
N THR A 378 22.74 12.25 10.59
CA THR A 378 23.35 11.51 11.72
C THR A 378 24.73 10.95 11.40
N HIS A 379 25.23 11.07 10.17
CA HIS A 379 26.53 10.53 9.77
C HIS A 379 27.69 11.40 10.28
N THR A 380 28.80 10.73 10.59
CA THR A 380 30.03 11.37 11.05
C THR A 380 31.18 11.13 10.08
N ALA A 381 32.33 11.78 10.32
CA ALA A 381 33.53 11.57 9.52
C ALA A 381 34.02 10.11 9.53
N ALA A 382 33.68 9.32 10.57
CA ALA A 382 34.02 7.91 10.64
C ALA A 382 33.22 7.05 9.65
N ASP A 383 32.05 7.53 9.21
CA ASP A 383 31.16 6.84 8.29
C ASP A 383 31.44 7.21 6.82
N PHE A 384 32.32 8.19 6.59
CA PHE A 384 32.62 8.74 5.28
C PHE A 384 33.41 7.77 4.41
N LYS A 385 32.93 7.50 3.19
CA LYS A 385 33.52 6.53 2.27
C LYS A 385 34.16 7.17 1.04
N ASN A 386 33.70 8.37 0.66
CA ASN A 386 34.14 9.07 -0.55
C ASN A 386 33.88 8.28 -1.85
N GLU A 387 32.80 7.48 -1.91
CA GLU A 387 32.51 6.60 -3.07
C GLU A 387 32.23 7.41 -4.34
N ALA A 388 31.63 8.60 -4.20
CA ALA A 388 31.42 9.55 -5.29
C ALA A 388 32.69 10.34 -5.69
N ALA A 389 33.81 10.12 -4.98
CA ALA A 389 35.06 10.87 -5.08
C ALA A 389 34.88 12.39 -4.93
N TYR A 390 33.98 12.82 -4.02
CA TYR A 390 33.74 14.24 -3.77
C TYR A 390 35.01 14.97 -3.32
N LEU A 391 35.77 14.37 -2.40
CA LEU A 391 37.01 14.95 -1.88
C LEU A 391 38.24 14.42 -2.62
N LYS A 392 39.26 15.26 -2.74
CA LYS A 392 40.59 14.87 -3.21
C LYS A 392 41.15 13.72 -2.37
N PRO A 393 41.95 12.81 -2.95
CA PRO A 393 42.59 11.74 -2.20
C PRO A 393 43.43 12.26 -1.03
N GLY A 394 43.21 11.72 0.16
CA GLY A 394 43.96 12.07 1.38
C GLY A 394 43.37 13.21 2.21
N THR A 395 42.27 13.85 1.78
CA THR A 395 41.56 14.85 2.59
C THR A 395 40.88 14.20 3.80
N ASP A 396 41.05 14.81 4.99
CA ASP A 396 40.30 14.47 6.20
C ASP A 396 38.88 15.05 6.13
N PRO A 397 37.82 14.21 6.03
CA PRO A 397 36.45 14.70 5.88
C PRO A 397 35.97 15.54 7.07
N ALA A 398 36.53 15.35 8.27
CA ALA A 398 36.16 16.13 9.45
C ALA A 398 36.63 17.60 9.37
N LYS A 399 37.57 17.90 8.48
CA LYS A 399 38.17 19.23 8.30
C LYS A 399 38.10 19.71 6.86
N ALA A 400 37.32 19.01 6.04
CA ALA A 400 37.20 19.34 4.63
C ALA A 400 36.63 20.74 4.45
N THR A 401 37.13 21.41 3.42
CA THR A 401 36.66 22.71 2.95
C THR A 401 36.21 22.60 1.50
N PHE A 402 35.53 23.62 1.00
CA PHE A 402 35.06 23.64 -0.38
C PHE A 402 36.20 23.51 -1.41
N GLU A 403 37.43 23.93 -1.06
CA GLU A 403 38.62 23.81 -1.90
C GLU A 403 39.10 22.36 -2.06
N ASP A 404 38.69 21.46 -1.17
CA ASP A 404 39.02 20.05 -1.23
C ASP A 404 38.18 19.27 -2.25
N VAL A 405 37.14 19.89 -2.80
CA VAL A 405 36.31 19.31 -3.87
C VAL A 405 36.98 19.51 -5.22
N THR A 406 36.97 18.47 -6.06
CA THR A 406 37.44 18.62 -7.44
C THR A 406 36.50 19.52 -8.24
N SER A 407 37.02 20.31 -9.18
CA SER A 407 36.18 21.19 -10.02
C SER A 407 35.10 20.42 -10.78
N ALA A 408 35.36 19.15 -11.13
CA ALA A 408 34.39 18.27 -11.79
C ALA A 408 33.20 17.89 -10.89
N ASN A 409 33.39 17.88 -9.57
CA ASN A 409 32.38 17.48 -8.60
C ASN A 409 31.67 18.66 -7.92
N GLN A 410 32.16 19.89 -8.06
CA GLN A 410 31.51 21.07 -7.48
C GLN A 410 30.08 21.26 -8.02
N ALA A 411 29.86 21.05 -9.32
CA ALA A 411 28.52 21.10 -9.92
C ALA A 411 27.57 20.02 -9.36
N ARG A 412 28.10 18.84 -8.99
CA ARG A 412 27.29 17.74 -8.41
C ARG A 412 26.77 18.05 -7.01
N LEU A 413 27.30 19.08 -6.35
CA LEU A 413 26.79 19.53 -5.05
C LEU A 413 25.48 20.30 -5.17
N GLY A 414 25.12 20.79 -6.37
CA GLY A 414 23.84 21.45 -6.64
C GLY A 414 23.68 22.79 -5.91
N LEU A 415 24.78 23.51 -5.67
CA LEU A 415 24.79 24.76 -4.92
C LEU A 415 24.32 25.96 -5.74
N GLU A 416 24.26 25.84 -7.07
CA GLU A 416 23.81 26.88 -7.99
C GLU A 416 22.34 27.29 -7.78
N ASN A 417 21.55 26.43 -7.11
CA ASN A 417 20.15 26.69 -6.79
C ASN A 417 19.96 27.38 -5.42
N LEU A 418 21.06 27.69 -4.71
CA LEU A 418 21.06 28.40 -3.44
C LEU A 418 21.43 29.88 -3.64
N SER A 419 20.87 30.75 -2.81
CA SER A 419 21.25 32.16 -2.70
C SER A 419 22.70 32.32 -2.21
N SER A 420 23.28 33.52 -2.36
CA SER A 420 24.66 33.77 -1.94
C SER A 420 24.89 33.55 -0.43
N ASP A 421 23.92 33.89 0.40
CA ASP A 421 24.00 33.71 1.86
C ASP A 421 23.94 32.24 2.25
N GLU A 422 23.04 31.46 1.63
CA GLU A 422 22.95 30.01 1.81
C GLU A 422 24.24 29.30 1.35
N GLN A 423 24.83 29.72 0.23
CA GLN A 423 26.12 29.20 -0.23
C GLN A 423 27.26 29.53 0.75
N ALA A 424 27.25 30.71 1.36
CA ALA A 424 28.23 31.08 2.38
C ALA A 424 28.11 30.18 3.62
N PHE A 425 26.88 29.96 4.11
CA PHE A 425 26.62 29.05 5.22
C PHE A 425 27.08 27.62 4.93
N VAL A 426 26.82 27.10 3.72
CA VAL A 426 27.32 25.77 3.32
C VAL A 426 28.84 25.71 3.35
N LYS A 427 29.54 26.77 2.92
CA LYS A 427 31.00 26.82 2.93
C LYS A 427 31.56 26.88 4.36
N GLU A 428 30.90 27.59 5.26
CA GLU A 428 31.27 27.65 6.69
C GLU A 428 31.06 26.29 7.39
N ASN A 429 30.04 25.53 6.98
CA ASN A 429 29.67 24.24 7.57
C ASN A 429 30.01 23.05 6.66
N PHE A 430 31.05 23.20 5.81
CA PHE A 430 31.28 22.31 4.67
C PHE A 430 31.57 20.85 5.06
N ALA A 431 32.30 20.60 6.15
CA ALA A 431 32.61 19.25 6.61
C ALA A 431 31.33 18.44 6.89
N SER A 432 30.40 18.99 7.66
CA SER A 432 29.10 18.36 7.93
C SER A 432 28.25 18.21 6.66
N PHE A 433 28.26 19.23 5.79
CA PHE A 433 27.55 19.20 4.52
C PHE A 433 28.02 18.04 3.62
N ILE A 434 29.35 17.89 3.44
CA ILE A 434 29.91 16.90 2.53
C ILE A 434 29.78 15.48 3.09
N ILE A 435 29.83 15.31 4.41
CA ILE A 435 29.55 14.02 5.06
C ILE A 435 28.11 13.58 4.79
N GLY A 436 27.13 14.50 4.92
CA GLY A 436 25.74 14.19 4.57
C GLY A 436 25.54 13.86 3.09
N LYS A 437 26.22 14.58 2.18
CA LYS A 437 26.19 14.28 0.74
C LYS A 437 26.73 12.89 0.39
N ASP A 438 27.84 12.49 1.00
CA ASP A 438 28.42 11.15 0.82
C ASP A 438 27.47 10.07 1.35
N ALA A 439 26.87 10.29 2.53
CA ALA A 439 25.90 9.37 3.10
C ALA A 439 24.66 9.14 2.21
N ILE A 440 24.14 10.20 1.59
CA ILE A 440 23.03 10.10 0.61
C ILE A 440 23.47 9.28 -0.59
N PHE A 441 24.63 9.60 -1.18
CA PHE A 441 25.12 8.95 -2.38
C PHE A 441 25.39 7.45 -2.16
N SER A 442 26.03 7.09 -1.05
CA SER A 442 26.29 5.69 -0.70
C SER A 442 25.00 4.89 -0.49
N GLN A 443 23.98 5.49 0.14
CA GLN A 443 22.67 4.83 0.30
C GLN A 443 21.97 4.63 -1.04
N LEU A 444 21.95 5.64 -1.92
CA LEU A 444 21.38 5.54 -3.27
C LEU A 444 22.10 4.48 -4.10
N THR A 445 23.44 4.46 -4.07
CA THR A 445 24.25 3.49 -4.81
C THR A 445 23.98 2.07 -4.31
N SER A 446 23.89 1.87 -2.99
CA SER A 446 23.60 0.57 -2.39
C SER A 446 22.21 0.05 -2.81
N GLY A 447 21.19 0.92 -2.75
CA GLY A 447 19.84 0.59 -3.20
C GLY A 447 19.77 0.23 -4.69
N PHE A 448 20.44 1.01 -5.54
CA PHE A 448 20.52 0.74 -6.97
C PHE A 448 21.14 -0.64 -7.24
N MET A 449 22.27 -0.94 -6.58
CA MET A 449 22.95 -2.23 -6.73
C MET A 449 22.10 -3.41 -6.26
N GLU A 450 21.33 -3.24 -5.18
CA GLU A 450 20.41 -4.27 -4.69
C GLU A 450 19.27 -4.52 -5.70
N GLU A 451 18.57 -3.48 -6.15
CA GLU A 451 17.48 -3.60 -7.13
C GLU A 451 17.99 -4.13 -8.48
N MET A 452 19.17 -3.70 -8.94
CA MET A 452 19.82 -4.24 -10.14
C MET A 452 20.14 -5.72 -9.99
N GLY A 453 20.65 -6.14 -8.83
CA GLY A 453 20.90 -7.54 -8.52
C GLY A 453 19.61 -8.37 -8.58
N GLN A 454 18.50 -7.85 -8.04
CA GLN A 454 17.20 -8.50 -8.13
C GLN A 454 16.73 -8.64 -9.60
N LEU A 455 16.89 -7.60 -10.43
CA LEU A 455 16.57 -7.66 -11.85
C LEU A 455 17.38 -8.73 -12.60
N HIS A 456 18.68 -8.90 -12.29
CA HIS A 456 19.51 -9.94 -12.90
C HIS A 456 19.10 -11.36 -12.49
N THR A 457 18.52 -11.52 -11.30
CA THR A 457 17.99 -12.82 -10.83
C THR A 457 16.55 -13.08 -11.27
N ALA A 458 15.86 -12.08 -11.83
CA ALA A 458 14.51 -12.24 -12.32
C ALA A 458 14.50 -13.03 -13.64
N ASN A 459 13.54 -13.95 -13.78
CA ASN A 459 13.32 -14.74 -15.01
C ASN A 459 12.72 -13.86 -16.13
N LEU A 460 13.46 -12.85 -16.57
CA LEU A 460 13.08 -11.91 -17.63
C LEU A 460 13.80 -12.26 -18.94
N THR A 461 13.14 -11.96 -20.06
CA THR A 461 13.81 -12.01 -21.36
C THR A 461 14.81 -10.85 -21.49
N THR A 462 15.81 -10.98 -22.37
CA THR A 462 16.86 -9.95 -22.56
C THR A 462 16.29 -8.54 -22.82
N GLY A 463 15.24 -8.43 -23.63
CA GLY A 463 14.61 -7.14 -23.93
C GLY A 463 13.84 -6.54 -22.75
N GLN A 464 13.21 -7.37 -21.93
CA GLN A 464 12.55 -6.94 -20.69
C GLN A 464 13.58 -6.49 -19.65
N LEU A 465 14.69 -7.24 -19.53
CA LEU A 465 15.77 -6.88 -18.63
C LEU A 465 16.37 -5.52 -19.00
N GLN A 466 16.68 -5.29 -20.27
CA GLN A 466 17.22 -4.01 -20.73
C GLN A 466 16.26 -2.84 -20.45
N THR A 467 14.96 -3.03 -20.70
CA THR A 467 13.95 -2.00 -20.43
C THR A 467 13.87 -1.67 -18.93
N GLN A 468 13.88 -2.69 -18.07
CA GLN A 468 13.84 -2.51 -16.62
C GLN A 468 15.13 -1.88 -16.07
N GLN A 469 16.29 -2.19 -16.64
CA GLN A 469 17.56 -1.57 -16.27
C GLN A 469 17.58 -0.06 -16.58
N ILE A 470 17.05 0.34 -17.74
CA ILE A 470 16.90 1.75 -18.12
C ILE A 470 15.97 2.45 -17.13
N ALA A 471 14.78 1.90 -16.90
CA ALA A 471 13.81 2.46 -15.96
C ALA A 471 14.37 2.58 -14.54
N LEU A 472 15.15 1.59 -14.09
CA LEU A 472 15.80 1.62 -12.79
C LEU A 472 16.90 2.69 -12.72
N SER A 473 17.67 2.88 -13.80
CA SER A 473 18.70 3.92 -13.86
C SER A 473 18.06 5.32 -13.82
N GLU A 474 17.02 5.54 -14.63
CA GLU A 474 16.24 6.78 -14.64
C GLU A 474 15.62 7.08 -13.27
N LYS A 475 15.05 6.05 -12.60
CA LYS A 475 14.53 6.16 -11.23
C LYS A 475 15.59 6.69 -10.26
N TYR A 476 16.78 6.12 -10.26
CA TYR A 476 17.84 6.50 -9.31
C TYR A 476 18.50 7.84 -9.65
N GLU A 477 18.55 8.23 -10.92
CA GLU A 477 18.98 9.57 -11.35
C GLU A 477 18.02 10.64 -10.84
N GLN A 478 16.72 10.48 -11.11
CA GLN A 478 15.67 11.38 -10.61
C GLN A 478 15.69 11.48 -9.08
N LEU A 479 15.88 10.34 -8.41
CA LEU A 479 15.95 10.28 -6.95
C LEU A 479 17.18 10.99 -6.41
N SER A 480 18.34 10.81 -7.04
CA SER A 480 19.57 11.51 -6.69
C SER A 480 19.38 13.02 -6.76
N ASP A 481 18.85 13.54 -7.88
CA ASP A 481 18.65 14.98 -8.08
C ASP A 481 17.69 15.56 -7.04
N LYS A 482 16.56 14.87 -6.80
CA LYS A 482 15.55 15.29 -5.83
C LYS A 482 16.10 15.31 -4.40
N VAL A 483 16.75 14.23 -3.97
CA VAL A 483 17.29 14.13 -2.60
C VAL A 483 18.39 15.16 -2.40
N ASN A 484 19.23 15.39 -3.42
CA ASN A 484 20.29 16.39 -3.37
C ASN A 484 19.73 17.81 -3.20
N ALA A 485 18.69 18.17 -3.95
CA ALA A 485 18.06 19.48 -3.86
C ALA A 485 17.39 19.68 -2.49
N GLN A 486 16.66 18.67 -2.01
CA GLN A 486 15.99 18.72 -0.71
C GLN A 486 17.00 18.77 0.46
N PHE A 487 18.08 18.00 0.39
CA PHE A 487 19.14 18.04 1.40
C PHE A 487 19.73 19.45 1.49
N ASN A 488 20.04 20.08 0.35
CA ASN A 488 20.59 21.43 0.32
C ASN A 488 19.65 22.43 1.01
N GLN A 489 18.35 22.41 0.67
CA GLN A 489 17.35 23.27 1.28
C GLN A 489 17.22 23.04 2.79
N GLN A 490 17.16 21.79 3.24
CA GLN A 490 17.02 21.47 4.66
C GLN A 490 18.29 21.79 5.46
N PHE A 491 19.47 21.63 4.86
CA PHE A 491 20.74 21.92 5.53
C PHE A 491 20.86 23.41 5.85
N VAL A 492 20.41 24.28 4.93
CA VAL A 492 20.43 25.74 5.12
C VAL A 492 19.18 26.30 5.81
N ALA A 493 18.11 25.50 5.98
CA ALA A 493 16.90 25.94 6.68
C ALA A 493 17.11 26.26 8.18
N ASN A 494 18.28 25.90 8.74
CA ASN A 494 18.72 26.26 10.09
C ASN A 494 19.54 27.58 10.14
N LEU A 495 19.54 28.37 9.05
CA LEU A 495 20.13 29.71 8.97
C LEU A 495 19.62 30.68 10.03
#